data_AF-A0A1L7XL18-F1
#
_entry.id   AF-A0A1L7XL18-F1
#
_cell.length_a   1.000
_cell.length_b   1.000
_cell.length_c   1.000
_cell.angle_alpha   90.00
_cell.angle_beta   90.00
_cell.angle_gamma   90.00
#
_symmetry.space_group_name_H-M   'P 1'
#
loop_
_entity.id
_entity.type
_entity.pdbx_description
1 polymer ?
#
loop_
_entity_poly.entity_id
_entity_poly.type
_entity_poly.pdbx_seq_one_letter_code
_entity_poly.pdbx_strand_id
1 'polypeptide(L)'
;MRDIRIVALSFLGFFDTIVSAMTYPDSVNGPGILTTNLVCNTQASVTDRAAAIVSAFNISEKLVDLVNTSLGSPRLGLAPYEWWSEALHGLAYSLGVDFSVNWSSATSCPNPITISAAFDNALVEAVANVISTEARAFSNADKAGLDFWTPNVNPYKDPRWGRGAETPGEDPFRIKGYTKSLLRGLEGDQKFKKNTAVRYGFDAVVSMQDLIEYYLPPFQQCASNVLVIRKSTVLREHWGYTEDNQYITSDCNAVQGFYANRNYTTNQQQAAGKAYTAGCDTICQVGHNIDVTGTYNQSLLSEATIYQALRRMILGKPVIVAELGDQVDPTPLLSNPNIFAILWAGYPGQNGGTAVLDIITWRTAPARRLPVTVKMTDMSLRPGERSKGRTYMWYNESVLPFGYGLHYTSFNTAFAPSTSSLYGQKFKIKDLIANCTEKHLDLCIFTSFPLNTTVQNMGTTKSDFVLLAFLSGSYGPEPFPIKRLAAYTRVRDIVLGEKRTAELEMTLGTLARVDEVGNTVLYPGKYEVGLDVDVMERVGFKLVDEKVALDLWPQPKVEVL
;
A
#
# COMPACT_ATOMS: atom_id res chain seq x y z
N MET A 1 13.19 38.46 -14.28
CA MET A 1 13.60 37.40 -13.34
C MET A 1 12.76 36.15 -13.60
N ARG A 2 13.09 35.43 -14.67
CA ARG A 2 12.61 34.07 -14.98
C ARG A 2 13.85 33.21 -14.84
N ASP A 3 13.90 32.33 -13.83
CA ASP A 3 14.68 31.07 -13.77
C ASP A 3 14.90 30.62 -12.33
N ILE A 4 13.87 29.98 -11.77
CA ILE A 4 13.97 28.82 -10.86
C ILE A 4 12.81 27.91 -11.25
N ARG A 5 12.87 27.31 -12.43
CA ARG A 5 11.96 26.24 -12.84
C ARG A 5 12.82 25.19 -13.51
N ILE A 6 12.68 23.95 -13.09
CA ILE A 6 13.52 22.78 -13.46
C ILE A 6 14.77 22.63 -12.58
N VAL A 7 14.55 22.50 -11.28
CA VAL A 7 15.35 21.58 -10.44
C VAL A 7 14.37 20.94 -9.45
N ALA A 8 14.08 19.66 -9.60
CA ALA A 8 13.19 18.90 -8.69
C ALA A 8 13.97 18.22 -7.53
N LEU A 9 15.24 18.56 -7.35
CA LEU A 9 16.05 18.18 -6.20
C LEU A 9 16.75 19.43 -5.65
N SER A 10 16.33 19.87 -4.47
CA SER A 10 17.17 20.75 -3.67
C SER A 10 18.43 19.97 -3.32
N PHE A 11 19.59 20.36 -3.85
CA PHE A 11 20.87 19.92 -3.30
C PHE A 11 20.99 20.51 -1.90
N LEU A 12 20.55 19.78 -0.88
CA LEU A 12 21.03 20.00 0.47
C LEU A 12 22.52 19.66 0.43
N GLY A 13 23.36 20.70 0.56
CA GLY A 13 24.80 20.51 0.65
C GLY A 13 25.11 19.49 1.74
N PHE A 14 26.04 18.57 1.46
CA PHE A 14 26.67 17.74 2.47
C PHE A 14 27.36 18.66 3.47
N PHE A 15 26.63 19.08 4.51
CA PHE A 15 27.24 19.59 5.73
C PHE A 15 27.72 18.39 6.53
N ASP A 16 28.93 18.51 7.07
CA ASP A 16 29.56 17.49 7.91
C ASP A 16 28.57 16.94 8.93
N THR A 17 28.56 15.62 9.01
CA THR A 17 27.71 14.79 9.86
C THR A 17 27.94 15.08 11.34
N ILE A 18 27.24 16.09 11.88
CA ILE A 18 26.92 16.08 13.31
C ILE A 18 25.70 15.19 13.46
N VAL A 19 25.94 13.87 13.52
CA VAL A 19 25.02 12.97 14.21
C VAL A 19 25.08 13.41 15.67
N SER A 20 24.17 14.28 16.09
CA SER A 20 24.08 14.63 17.50
C SER A 20 23.51 13.41 18.20
N ALA A 21 24.33 12.76 19.03
CA ALA A 21 23.83 11.72 19.92
C ALA A 21 22.75 12.35 20.80
N MET A 22 21.48 12.08 20.48
CA MET A 22 20.36 12.61 21.23
C MET A 22 20.49 12.11 22.65
N THR A 23 20.75 13.01 23.59
CA THR A 23 20.91 12.67 25.01
C THR A 23 19.75 13.26 25.78
N TYR A 24 19.06 12.44 26.57
CA TYR A 24 17.97 12.92 27.41
C TYR A 24 18.47 13.90 28.49
N PRO A 25 17.73 14.99 28.78
CA PRO A 25 18.13 15.93 29.83
C PRO A 25 18.08 15.26 31.21
N ASP A 26 19.16 15.39 31.98
CA ASP A 26 19.24 14.83 33.33
C ASP A 26 18.54 15.75 34.34
N SER A 27 17.31 15.38 34.70
CA SER A 27 16.49 16.12 35.67
C SER A 27 16.92 15.95 37.13
N VAL A 28 17.91 15.09 37.40
CA VAL A 28 18.39 14.77 38.75
C VAL A 28 19.80 15.31 38.97
N ASN A 29 20.72 15.04 38.05
CA ASN A 29 22.14 15.43 38.17
C ASN A 29 22.58 16.49 37.15
N GLY A 30 21.65 17.04 36.36
CA GLY A 30 21.94 18.11 35.41
C GLY A 30 22.29 19.45 36.10
N PRO A 31 22.55 20.49 35.30
CA PRO A 31 22.83 21.83 35.82
C PRO A 31 21.74 22.33 36.75
N GLY A 32 22.11 23.09 37.79
CA GLY A 32 21.15 23.62 38.77
C GLY A 32 19.99 24.39 38.12
N ILE A 33 20.26 25.15 37.05
CA ILE A 33 19.23 25.87 36.30
C ILE A 33 18.19 24.98 35.65
N LEU A 34 18.50 23.71 35.36
CA LEU A 34 17.57 22.71 34.85
C LEU A 34 16.86 22.00 36.01
N THR A 35 17.63 21.45 36.95
CA THR A 35 17.10 20.60 38.03
C THR A 35 16.20 21.36 39.01
N THR A 36 16.40 22.67 39.18
CA THR A 36 15.50 23.53 39.97
C THR A 36 14.39 24.19 39.14
N ASN A 37 14.38 24.03 37.82
CA ASN A 37 13.34 24.58 36.96
C ASN A 37 12.08 23.71 36.99
N LEU A 38 10.91 24.33 36.83
CA LEU A 38 9.62 23.63 36.80
C LEU A 38 9.56 22.53 35.73
N VAL A 39 10.36 22.62 34.66
CA VAL A 39 10.43 21.59 33.61
C VAL A 39 10.77 20.18 34.15
N CYS A 40 11.53 20.08 35.25
CA CYS A 40 11.88 18.81 35.88
C CYS A 40 10.81 18.30 36.88
N ASN A 41 9.78 19.10 37.19
CA ASN A 41 8.67 18.68 38.03
C ASN A 41 7.64 17.87 37.23
N THR A 42 7.65 16.55 37.39
CA THR A 42 6.74 15.65 36.65
C THR A 42 5.27 15.74 37.09
N GLN A 43 4.97 16.44 38.18
CA GLN A 43 3.59 16.69 38.64
C GLN A 43 2.99 17.96 38.01
N ALA A 44 3.81 18.83 37.41
CA ALA A 44 3.34 20.02 36.71
C ALA A 44 2.79 19.68 35.31
N SER A 45 1.92 20.54 34.79
CA SER A 45 1.36 20.35 33.45
C SER A 45 2.47 20.43 32.39
N VAL A 46 2.29 19.71 31.28
CA VAL A 46 3.25 19.75 30.15
C VAL A 46 3.42 21.19 29.63
N THR A 47 2.32 21.96 29.58
CA THR A 47 2.32 23.36 29.16
C THR A 47 3.17 24.25 30.07
N ASP A 48 3.00 24.12 31.39
CA ASP A 48 3.76 24.95 32.35
C ASP A 48 5.25 24.57 32.34
N ARG A 49 5.55 23.27 32.23
CA ARG A 49 6.93 22.76 32.10
C ARG A 49 7.62 23.32 30.86
N ALA A 50 6.92 23.31 29.71
CA ALA A 50 7.43 23.86 28.46
C ALA A 50 7.63 25.39 28.54
N ALA A 51 6.68 26.12 29.11
CA ALA A 51 6.81 27.56 29.31
C ALA A 51 8.00 27.90 30.21
N ALA A 52 8.20 27.16 31.31
CA ALA A 52 9.27 27.40 32.26
C ALA A 52 10.67 27.17 31.67
N ILE A 53 10.85 26.16 30.81
CA ILE A 53 12.14 25.98 30.12
C ILE A 53 12.37 27.06 29.08
N VAL A 54 11.37 27.41 28.25
CA VAL A 54 11.47 28.50 27.26
C VAL A 54 11.77 29.85 27.91
N SER A 55 11.26 30.10 29.11
CA SER A 55 11.60 31.31 29.88
C SER A 55 13.05 31.33 30.38
N ALA A 56 13.68 30.17 30.58
CA ALA A 56 15.08 30.07 31.01
C ALA A 56 16.08 30.27 29.86
N PHE A 57 15.66 30.08 28.61
CA PHE A 57 16.46 30.35 27.42
C PHE A 57 16.74 31.85 27.23
N ASN A 58 17.97 32.19 26.85
CA ASN A 58 18.28 33.52 26.31
C ASN A 58 17.87 33.60 24.82
N ILE A 59 17.83 34.81 24.26
CA ILE A 59 17.34 34.99 22.88
C ILE A 59 18.20 34.27 21.84
N SER A 60 19.52 34.22 22.02
CA SER A 60 20.42 33.56 21.08
C SER A 60 20.20 32.04 21.06
N GLU A 61 20.01 31.43 22.24
CA GLU A 61 19.67 30.01 22.37
C GLU A 61 18.28 29.72 21.76
N LYS A 62 17.29 30.61 21.95
CA LYS A 62 15.96 30.44 21.31
C LYS A 62 16.06 30.40 19.79
N LEU A 63 16.81 31.33 19.21
CA LEU A 63 16.86 31.50 17.76
C LEU A 63 17.49 30.29 17.05
N VAL A 64 18.48 29.64 17.66
CA VAL A 64 19.13 28.44 17.09
C VAL A 64 18.31 27.16 17.25
N ASP A 65 17.24 27.19 18.06
CA ASP A 65 16.32 26.07 18.27
C ASP A 65 15.01 26.20 17.47
N LEU A 66 14.91 27.19 16.57
CA LEU A 66 13.77 27.37 15.64
C LEU A 66 14.00 26.71 14.27
N VAL A 67 14.86 25.69 14.23
CA VAL A 67 15.19 24.91 13.03
C VAL A 67 15.21 23.42 13.37
N ASN A 68 15.11 22.54 12.36
CA ASN A 68 15.06 21.10 12.59
C ASN A 68 16.31 20.59 13.33
N THR A 69 17.50 21.08 12.96
CA THR A 69 18.75 20.78 13.67
C THR A 69 18.94 21.77 14.82
N SER A 70 18.15 21.59 15.88
CA SER A 70 18.19 22.46 17.07
C SER A 70 19.47 22.20 17.86
N LEU A 71 20.20 23.27 18.21
CA LEU A 71 21.49 23.17 18.89
C LEU A 71 21.38 22.98 20.41
N GLY A 72 20.17 23.15 20.97
CA GLY A 72 19.89 23.09 22.39
C GLY A 72 20.52 24.26 23.16
N SER A 73 20.74 24.03 24.46
CA SER A 73 21.44 24.97 25.34
C SER A 73 22.35 24.21 26.30
N PRO A 74 23.67 24.19 26.04
CA PRO A 74 24.64 23.59 26.96
C PRO A 74 24.57 24.20 28.37
N ARG A 75 24.27 25.50 28.47
CA ARG A 75 24.08 26.21 29.75
C ARG A 75 22.92 25.65 30.55
N LEU A 76 21.82 25.29 29.88
CA LEU A 76 20.65 24.67 30.49
C LEU A 76 20.77 23.14 30.59
N GLY A 77 21.87 22.53 30.14
CA GLY A 77 22.00 21.06 30.10
C GLY A 77 21.05 20.41 29.10
N LEU A 78 20.63 21.14 28.07
CA LEU A 78 19.81 20.62 26.99
C LEU A 78 20.71 20.28 25.80
N ALA A 79 20.77 19.00 25.45
CA ALA A 79 21.49 18.54 24.27
C ALA A 79 20.84 19.07 22.98
N PRO A 80 21.58 19.09 21.85
CA PRO A 80 20.97 19.31 20.55
C PRO A 80 19.90 18.26 20.27
N TYR A 81 18.89 18.64 19.49
CA TYR A 81 17.76 17.79 19.14
C TYR A 81 17.47 17.94 17.64
N GLU A 82 17.30 16.81 16.96
CA GLU A 82 16.95 16.80 15.54
C GLU A 82 15.47 16.44 15.37
N TRP A 83 14.68 17.43 14.93
CA TRP A 83 13.24 17.28 14.68
C TRP A 83 12.97 16.51 13.38
N TRP A 84 13.93 16.42 12.45
CA TRP A 84 13.73 15.70 11.20
C TRP A 84 13.97 14.20 11.37
N SER A 85 12.93 13.47 11.75
CA SER A 85 12.86 12.01 11.65
C SER A 85 11.76 11.55 10.69
N GLU A 86 11.95 10.41 10.01
CA GLU A 86 11.02 9.90 9.00
C GLU A 86 10.52 8.50 9.37
N ALA A 87 9.23 8.24 9.19
CA ALA A 87 8.59 6.99 9.62
C ALA A 87 7.46 6.50 8.69
N LEU A 88 7.47 6.90 7.41
CA LEU A 88 6.32 6.82 6.51
C LEU A 88 5.69 5.42 6.41
N HIS A 89 6.52 4.37 6.37
CA HIS A 89 6.11 2.97 6.30
C HIS A 89 7.11 2.04 7.01
N GLY A 90 7.73 2.56 8.06
CA GLY A 90 8.94 2.02 8.66
C GLY A 90 9.81 3.17 9.13
N LEU A 91 10.58 2.97 10.19
CA LEU A 91 11.61 3.93 10.58
C LEU A 91 12.60 4.08 9.42
N ALA A 92 12.86 5.32 8.99
CA ALA A 92 13.67 5.61 7.82
C ALA A 92 14.84 6.52 8.16
N TYR A 93 15.90 6.42 7.34
CA TYR A 93 17.07 7.27 7.49
C TYR A 93 16.71 8.75 7.29
N SER A 94 17.18 9.58 8.20
CA SER A 94 17.15 11.03 8.15
C SER A 94 18.30 11.56 9.03
N LEU A 95 18.45 12.89 9.16
CA LEU A 95 19.42 13.44 10.11
C LEU A 95 19.12 13.03 11.57
N GLY A 96 17.84 12.85 11.90
CA GLY A 96 17.38 12.47 13.23
C GLY A 96 17.37 10.97 13.50
N VAL A 97 17.78 10.11 12.56
CA VAL A 97 17.76 8.65 12.71
C VAL A 97 19.06 8.01 12.22
N ASP A 98 19.83 7.43 13.14
CA ASP A 98 21.14 6.80 12.89
C ASP A 98 21.06 5.28 12.73
N PHE A 99 21.24 4.80 11.49
CA PHE A 99 21.35 3.37 11.14
C PHE A 99 22.82 2.89 11.16
N SER A 100 23.42 2.82 12.35
CA SER A 100 24.78 2.30 12.56
C SER A 100 24.87 0.77 12.54
N VAL A 101 26.08 0.17 12.56
CA VAL A 101 26.29 -1.30 12.38
C VAL A 101 25.43 -2.19 13.30
N ASN A 102 25.21 -1.78 14.56
CA ASN A 102 24.38 -2.51 15.54
C ASN A 102 22.90 -2.07 15.57
N TRP A 103 22.53 -1.14 14.70
CA TRP A 103 21.20 -0.55 14.51
C TRP A 103 20.91 -0.40 13.01
N SER A 104 21.33 -1.38 12.21
CA SER A 104 21.50 -1.23 10.76
C SER A 104 20.22 -1.41 9.96
N SER A 105 19.11 -1.76 10.61
CA SER A 105 17.82 -1.96 9.95
C SER A 105 16.63 -1.77 10.89
N ALA A 106 15.49 -1.49 10.26
CA ALA A 106 14.16 -1.40 10.84
C ALA A 106 13.17 -2.05 9.86
N THR A 107 11.96 -2.36 10.29
CA THR A 107 10.97 -3.01 9.44
C THR A 107 10.50 -2.08 8.32
N SER A 108 10.66 -2.52 7.06
CA SER A 108 10.18 -1.81 5.87
C SER A 108 8.86 -2.42 5.39
N CYS A 109 7.75 -1.82 5.82
CA CYS A 109 6.40 -2.23 5.44
C CYS A 109 6.08 -1.82 3.99
N PRO A 110 4.97 -2.26 3.38
CA PRO A 110 4.53 -1.72 2.09
C PRO A 110 4.28 -0.21 2.16
N ASN A 111 4.41 0.52 1.05
CA ASN A 111 4.12 1.97 1.04
C ASN A 111 2.65 2.26 1.42
N PRO A 112 2.33 3.48 1.87
CA PRO A 112 0.98 3.86 2.29
C PRO A 112 -0.11 3.56 1.26
N ILE A 113 0.15 3.75 -0.04
CA ILE A 113 -0.82 3.42 -1.10
C ILE A 113 -1.18 1.93 -1.13
N THR A 114 -0.19 1.07 -0.86
CA THR A 114 -0.31 -0.40 -0.88
C THR A 114 -0.99 -0.92 0.40
N ILE A 115 -0.69 -0.31 1.55
CA ILE A 115 -1.41 -0.58 2.81
C ILE A 115 -2.87 -0.09 2.68
N SER A 116 -3.08 1.09 2.09
CA SER A 116 -4.42 1.66 1.95
C SER A 116 -5.34 0.79 1.10
N ALA A 117 -4.82 0.16 0.05
CA ALA A 117 -5.51 -0.81 -0.80
C ALA A 117 -6.05 -2.04 -0.05
N ALA A 118 -5.60 -2.29 1.19
CA ALA A 118 -6.16 -3.33 2.05
C ALA A 118 -7.52 -2.97 2.66
N PHE A 119 -7.90 -1.68 2.66
CA PHE A 119 -9.13 -1.14 3.29
C PHE A 119 -9.34 -1.64 4.73
N ASP A 120 -8.25 -1.62 5.50
CA ASP A 120 -8.16 -2.27 6.80
C ASP A 120 -7.49 -1.33 7.81
N ASN A 121 -8.31 -0.72 8.67
CA ASN A 121 -7.84 0.24 9.67
C ASN A 121 -7.05 -0.44 10.79
N ALA A 122 -7.43 -1.66 11.17
CA ALA A 122 -6.71 -2.42 12.18
C ALA A 122 -5.29 -2.78 11.71
N LEU A 123 -5.14 -3.12 10.42
CA LEU A 123 -3.81 -3.33 9.82
C LEU A 123 -2.96 -2.06 9.85
N VAL A 124 -3.54 -0.89 9.53
CA VAL A 124 -2.81 0.40 9.57
C VAL A 124 -2.33 0.69 11.00
N GLU A 125 -3.20 0.52 12.00
CA GLU A 125 -2.83 0.71 13.42
C GLU A 125 -1.75 -0.29 13.87
N ALA A 126 -1.83 -1.55 13.43
CA ALA A 126 -0.83 -2.56 13.73
C ALA A 126 0.55 -2.23 13.14
N VAL A 127 0.60 -1.78 11.88
CA VAL A 127 1.84 -1.29 11.24
C VAL A 127 2.41 -0.11 12.00
N ALA A 128 1.58 0.89 12.32
CA ALA A 128 2.00 2.05 13.11
C ALA A 128 2.55 1.68 14.48
N ASN A 129 1.97 0.68 15.15
CA ASN A 129 2.45 0.20 16.44
C ASN A 129 3.83 -0.47 16.35
N VAL A 130 4.14 -1.17 15.24
CA VAL A 130 5.50 -1.68 14.99
C VAL A 130 6.46 -0.52 14.80
N ILE A 131 6.11 0.45 13.96
CA ILE A 131 6.93 1.63 13.67
C ILE A 131 7.24 2.41 14.95
N SER A 132 6.25 2.70 15.79
CA SER A 132 6.47 3.44 17.04
C SER A 132 7.29 2.66 18.06
N THR A 133 7.14 1.34 18.11
CA THR A 133 7.97 0.49 18.97
C THR A 133 9.44 0.53 18.53
N GLU A 134 9.72 0.42 17.24
CA GLU A 134 11.07 0.52 16.70
C GLU A 134 11.66 1.92 16.89
N ALA A 135 10.88 2.97 16.60
CA ALA A 135 11.27 4.36 16.84
C ALA A 135 11.66 4.60 18.31
N ARG A 136 10.88 4.09 19.27
CA ARG A 136 11.21 4.16 20.69
C ARG A 136 12.46 3.35 21.04
N ALA A 137 12.67 2.19 20.43
CA ALA A 137 13.88 1.40 20.64
C ALA A 137 15.13 2.14 20.17
N PHE A 138 15.10 2.73 18.96
CA PHE A 138 16.19 3.56 18.45
C PHE A 138 16.42 4.78 19.36
N SER A 139 15.35 5.46 19.77
CA SER A 139 15.47 6.64 20.64
C SER A 139 16.06 6.31 22.03
N ASN A 140 15.69 5.18 22.63
CA ASN A 140 16.27 4.73 23.90
C ASN A 140 17.75 4.33 23.78
N ALA A 141 18.27 4.17 22.57
CA ALA A 141 19.67 3.91 22.28
C ALA A 141 20.39 5.14 21.71
N ASP A 142 19.79 6.33 21.87
CA ASP A 142 20.31 7.62 21.39
C ASP A 142 20.50 7.66 19.86
N LYS A 143 19.72 6.84 19.14
CA LYS A 143 19.75 6.71 17.67
C LYS A 143 18.61 7.41 16.95
N ALA A 144 17.59 7.88 17.67
CA ALA A 144 16.48 8.60 17.06
C ALA A 144 15.84 9.66 17.97
N GLY A 145 15.27 10.68 17.33
CA GLY A 145 14.29 11.60 17.89
C GLY A 145 13.02 10.92 18.42
N LEU A 146 12.07 11.73 18.88
CA LEU A 146 10.74 11.30 19.32
C LEU A 146 9.59 11.81 18.45
N ASP A 147 9.87 12.64 17.46
CA ASP A 147 8.92 13.14 16.48
C ASP A 147 9.32 12.75 15.06
N PHE A 148 8.31 12.42 14.26
CA PHE A 148 8.48 11.91 12.91
C PHE A 148 7.56 12.64 11.96
N TRP A 149 8.06 13.06 10.79
CA TRP A 149 7.31 13.80 9.77
C TRP A 149 6.47 12.85 8.93
N THR A 150 5.51 12.21 9.59
CA THR A 150 4.65 11.18 9.05
C THR A 150 3.28 11.31 9.72
N PRO A 151 2.16 11.08 9.00
CA PRO A 151 2.06 10.62 7.61
C PRO A 151 1.96 11.72 6.55
N ASN A 152 2.16 11.33 5.29
CA ASN A 152 1.70 12.08 4.13
C ASN A 152 0.21 11.81 3.91
N VAL A 153 -0.63 12.82 4.17
CA VAL A 153 -2.11 12.72 4.15
C VAL A 153 -2.74 13.46 2.98
N ASN A 154 -1.94 13.88 2.01
CA ASN A 154 -2.45 14.57 0.84
C ASN A 154 -3.30 13.61 -0.01
N PRO A 155 -4.45 14.05 -0.55
CA PRO A 155 -5.18 13.26 -1.52
C PRO A 155 -4.39 13.10 -2.83
N TYR A 156 -4.28 11.87 -3.32
CA TYR A 156 -3.66 11.54 -4.62
C TYR A 156 -4.57 11.95 -5.79
N LYS A 157 -4.82 13.26 -5.90
CA LYS A 157 -5.74 13.86 -6.86
C LYS A 157 -5.29 13.67 -8.32
N ASP A 158 -3.97 13.71 -8.55
CA ASP A 158 -3.39 13.57 -9.88
C ASP A 158 -2.49 12.34 -9.93
N PRO A 159 -2.83 11.30 -10.73
CA PRO A 159 -2.05 10.07 -10.78
C PRO A 159 -0.60 10.27 -11.27
N ARG A 160 -0.27 11.43 -11.87
CA ARG A 160 1.11 11.79 -12.28
C ARG A 160 1.96 12.32 -11.15
N TRP A 161 1.38 12.57 -9.97
CA TRP A 161 2.12 13.11 -8.84
C TRP A 161 3.11 12.07 -8.31
N GLY A 162 4.41 12.34 -8.44
CA GLY A 162 5.49 11.41 -8.09
C GLY A 162 5.65 11.08 -6.59
N ARG A 163 4.85 11.69 -5.71
CA ARG A 163 4.76 11.32 -4.28
C ARG A 163 3.42 10.68 -3.92
N GLY A 164 2.59 10.36 -4.91
CA GLY A 164 1.28 9.76 -4.65
C GLY A 164 1.34 8.40 -3.96
N ALA A 165 2.40 7.61 -4.22
CA ALA A 165 2.70 6.37 -3.53
C ALA A 165 2.81 6.51 -1.99
N GLU A 166 3.18 7.70 -1.51
CA GLU A 166 3.31 8.01 -0.09
C GLU A 166 1.95 8.28 0.58
N THR A 167 0.86 8.30 -0.19
CA THR A 167 -0.45 8.69 0.31
C THR A 167 -1.41 7.51 0.38
N PRO A 168 -2.48 7.60 1.19
CA PRO A 168 -3.52 6.56 1.23
C PRO A 168 -4.47 6.52 0.02
N GLY A 169 -4.16 7.23 -1.08
CA GLY A 169 -4.96 7.24 -2.30
C GLY A 169 -5.74 8.54 -2.52
N GLU A 170 -6.78 8.48 -3.34
CA GLU A 170 -7.50 9.69 -3.80
C GLU A 170 -8.70 10.10 -2.94
N ASP A 171 -9.19 9.19 -2.10
CA ASP A 171 -10.44 9.35 -1.36
C ASP A 171 -10.24 9.98 0.03
N PRO A 172 -10.83 11.16 0.32
CA PRO A 172 -10.69 11.82 1.62
C PRO A 172 -11.20 11.00 2.81
N PHE A 173 -12.24 10.17 2.64
CA PHE A 173 -12.78 9.36 3.74
C PHE A 173 -11.82 8.22 4.10
N ARG A 174 -11.25 7.54 3.11
CA ARG A 174 -10.20 6.54 3.30
C ARG A 174 -8.95 7.15 3.93
N ILE A 175 -8.50 8.32 3.46
CA ILE A 175 -7.35 9.04 4.02
C ILE A 175 -7.60 9.37 5.50
N LYS A 176 -8.77 9.94 5.85
CA LYS A 176 -9.11 10.23 7.26
C LYS A 176 -9.04 8.98 8.14
N GLY A 177 -9.60 7.86 7.67
CA GLY A 177 -9.56 6.59 8.41
C GLY A 177 -8.15 6.01 8.56
N TYR A 178 -7.35 6.07 7.49
CA TYR A 178 -5.93 5.70 7.52
C TYR A 178 -5.18 6.55 8.54
N THR A 179 -5.28 7.89 8.45
CA THR A 179 -4.59 8.83 9.34
C THR A 179 -4.97 8.62 10.80
N LYS A 180 -6.28 8.48 11.10
CA LYS A 180 -6.76 8.22 12.46
C LYS A 180 -6.13 6.95 13.04
N SER A 181 -6.09 5.88 12.25
CA SER A 181 -5.55 4.57 12.69
C SER A 181 -4.03 4.61 12.85
N LEU A 182 -3.34 5.29 11.94
CA LEU A 182 -1.89 5.44 11.99
C LEU A 182 -1.47 6.27 13.20
N LEU A 183 -2.08 7.44 13.42
CA LEU A 183 -1.79 8.30 14.58
C LEU A 183 -2.03 7.56 15.89
N ARG A 184 -3.11 6.79 16.00
CA ARG A 184 -3.38 5.96 17.19
C ARG A 184 -2.27 4.94 17.46
N GLY A 185 -1.75 4.29 16.43
CA GLY A 185 -0.64 3.35 16.58
C GLY A 185 0.71 4.03 16.87
N LEU A 186 0.93 5.22 16.30
CA LEU A 186 2.17 5.99 16.47
C LEU A 186 2.26 6.66 17.86
N GLU A 187 1.19 7.34 18.27
CA GLU A 187 1.14 8.12 19.52
C GLU A 187 0.78 7.24 20.73
N GLY A 188 0.18 6.07 20.50
CA GLY A 188 -0.36 5.21 21.56
C GLY A 188 -1.66 5.76 22.17
N ASP A 189 -2.16 5.11 23.21
CA ASP A 189 -3.32 5.62 23.95
C ASP A 189 -2.92 6.87 24.76
N GLN A 190 -3.72 7.94 24.71
CA GLN A 190 -3.44 9.23 25.36
C GLN A 190 -3.19 9.16 26.89
N LYS A 191 -3.42 8.01 27.54
CA LYS A 191 -3.16 7.81 28.97
C LYS A 191 -1.77 7.25 29.29
N PHE A 192 -1.05 6.65 28.34
CA PHE A 192 0.28 6.09 28.61
C PHE A 192 1.18 6.14 27.37
N LYS A 193 2.27 6.92 27.46
CA LYS A 193 3.42 6.76 26.56
C LYS A 193 3.95 5.33 26.74
N LYS A 194 3.87 4.50 25.70
CA LYS A 194 4.27 3.09 25.75
C LYS A 194 5.77 2.96 26.03
N ASN A 195 6.09 2.21 27.08
CA ASN A 195 7.39 1.56 27.29
C ASN A 195 7.22 0.08 26.94
N THR A 196 7.90 -0.40 25.91
CA THR A 196 8.02 -1.84 25.64
C THR A 196 9.39 -2.18 25.07
N ALA A 197 9.94 -3.30 25.56
CA ALA A 197 11.24 -3.85 25.22
C ALA A 197 11.14 -5.00 24.19
N VAL A 198 12.17 -5.04 23.33
CA VAL A 198 12.80 -6.05 22.44
C VAL A 198 12.17 -7.44 22.22
N ARG A 199 12.18 -7.90 20.94
CA ARG A 199 12.71 -9.24 20.53
C ARG A 199 13.13 -9.28 19.05
N TYR A 200 14.42 -9.54 18.79
CA TYR A 200 14.97 -9.90 17.47
C TYR A 200 15.06 -11.42 17.28
N GLY A 201 15.10 -11.83 16.01
CA GLY A 201 16.02 -12.87 15.54
C GLY A 201 15.41 -14.26 15.40
N PHE A 202 15.17 -14.68 14.15
CA PHE A 202 15.08 -16.08 13.79
C PHE A 202 16.30 -16.43 12.93
N ASP A 203 17.14 -17.33 13.44
CA ASP A 203 18.23 -17.96 12.71
C ASP A 203 17.87 -19.44 12.54
N ALA A 204 17.61 -19.85 11.31
CA ALA A 204 17.17 -21.20 11.00
C ALA A 204 18.38 -22.13 10.90
N VAL A 205 18.71 -22.81 12.00
CA VAL A 205 19.65 -23.94 11.96
C VAL A 205 18.91 -25.18 11.48
N VAL A 206 18.96 -25.42 10.17
CA VAL A 206 18.29 -26.55 9.51
C VAL A 206 19.22 -27.78 9.53
N SER A 207 18.72 -28.91 10.03
CA SER A 207 19.47 -30.17 10.01
C SER A 207 19.59 -30.69 8.57
N MET A 208 20.62 -31.49 8.28
CA MET A 208 20.78 -32.08 6.95
C MET A 208 19.60 -33.01 6.57
N GLN A 209 18.94 -33.59 7.57
CA GLN A 209 17.75 -34.42 7.38
C GLN A 209 16.54 -33.56 6.98
N ASP A 210 16.27 -32.46 7.67
CA ASP A 210 15.17 -31.55 7.34
C ASP A 210 15.41 -30.81 6.02
N LEU A 211 16.68 -30.47 5.73
CA LEU A 211 17.08 -29.91 4.44
C LEU A 211 16.67 -30.85 3.31
N ILE A 212 16.91 -32.16 3.46
CA ILE A 212 16.64 -33.18 2.44
C ILE A 212 15.15 -33.59 2.39
N GLU A 213 14.47 -33.71 3.53
CA GLU A 213 13.10 -34.22 3.60
C GLU A 213 12.01 -33.15 3.44
N TYR A 214 12.33 -31.87 3.65
CA TYR A 214 11.31 -30.80 3.66
C TYR A 214 11.66 -29.61 2.75
N TYR A 215 12.93 -29.19 2.70
CA TYR A 215 13.34 -27.99 1.93
C TYR A 215 13.82 -28.28 0.49
N LEU A 216 14.41 -29.45 0.24
CA LEU A 216 14.86 -29.90 -1.08
C LEU A 216 13.80 -30.62 -1.94
N PRO A 217 12.70 -31.22 -1.42
CA PRO A 217 11.66 -31.84 -2.26
C PRO A 217 10.99 -30.91 -3.29
N PRO A 218 10.78 -29.60 -3.06
CA PRO A 218 10.35 -28.68 -4.11
C PRO A 218 11.34 -28.59 -5.28
N PHE A 219 12.65 -28.74 -5.00
CA PHE A 219 13.70 -28.84 -6.04
C PHE A 219 13.71 -30.21 -6.72
N GLN A 220 13.30 -31.27 -6.02
CA GLN A 220 13.06 -32.60 -6.60
C GLN A 220 11.82 -32.59 -7.53
N GLN A 221 10.78 -31.81 -7.18
CA GLN A 221 9.61 -31.54 -8.02
C GLN A 221 9.92 -30.60 -9.20
N CYS A 222 10.89 -29.68 -9.04
CA CYS A 222 11.45 -28.89 -10.14
C CYS A 222 12.47 -29.69 -10.99
N ALA A 223 13.11 -30.72 -10.46
CA ALA A 223 13.99 -31.60 -11.23
C ALA A 223 13.20 -32.50 -12.21
N SER A 224 11.91 -32.73 -11.96
CA SER A 224 10.97 -33.21 -13.00
C SER A 224 10.73 -32.20 -14.13
N ASN A 225 11.10 -30.92 -13.95
CA ASN A 225 10.87 -29.82 -14.89
C ASN A 225 12.10 -28.89 -15.05
N VAL A 226 13.26 -29.47 -15.39
CA VAL A 226 14.52 -28.86 -15.89
C VAL A 226 15.72 -29.12 -14.98
N LEU A 227 16.51 -30.17 -15.28
CA LEU A 227 17.93 -30.08 -15.65
C LEU A 227 18.48 -31.46 -16.07
N VAL A 228 19.07 -31.50 -17.27
CA VAL A 228 19.98 -32.49 -17.86
C VAL A 228 19.87 -33.95 -17.37
N ILE A 229 18.99 -34.74 -17.99
CA ILE A 229 19.18 -36.20 -18.09
C ILE A 229 18.94 -36.67 -19.52
N ARG A 230 19.85 -37.51 -20.00
CA ARG A 230 19.88 -38.10 -21.33
C ARG A 230 18.62 -38.92 -21.61
N LYS A 231 18.08 -38.74 -22.82
CA LYS A 231 16.96 -39.42 -23.50
C LYS A 231 15.58 -38.79 -23.26
N SER A 232 14.99 -38.29 -24.36
CA SER A 232 13.59 -37.87 -24.50
C SER A 232 12.59 -38.87 -23.90
N THR A 233 12.96 -40.14 -23.85
CA THR A 233 12.21 -41.26 -23.26
C THR A 233 11.84 -41.06 -21.79
N VAL A 234 12.68 -40.44 -20.96
CA VAL A 234 12.34 -40.28 -19.54
C VAL A 234 11.41 -39.07 -19.35
N LEU A 235 11.81 -37.91 -19.86
CA LEU A 235 11.06 -36.67 -19.65
C LEU A 235 9.73 -36.66 -20.42
N ARG A 236 9.74 -36.99 -21.71
CA ARG A 236 8.53 -36.92 -22.55
C ARG A 236 7.71 -38.23 -22.48
N GLU A 237 8.33 -39.40 -22.61
CA GLU A 237 7.55 -40.66 -22.69
C GLU A 237 7.19 -41.24 -21.31
N HIS A 238 8.07 -41.15 -20.31
CA HIS A 238 7.81 -41.73 -18.98
C HIS A 238 7.15 -40.74 -18.00
N TRP A 239 7.54 -39.46 -18.02
CA TRP A 239 6.98 -38.42 -17.14
C TRP A 239 5.90 -37.55 -17.79
N GLY A 240 5.57 -37.78 -19.06
CA GLY A 240 4.44 -37.12 -19.73
C GLY A 240 4.67 -35.64 -20.04
N TYR A 241 5.92 -35.18 -20.20
CA TYR A 241 6.24 -33.79 -20.59
C TYR A 241 6.02 -33.56 -22.11
N THR A 242 4.78 -33.78 -22.55
CA THR A 242 4.36 -33.81 -23.96
C THR A 242 3.46 -32.66 -24.37
N GLU A 243 3.10 -31.75 -23.46
CA GLU A 243 2.21 -30.65 -23.78
C GLU A 243 2.80 -29.72 -24.84
N ASP A 244 1.93 -29.11 -25.63
CA ASP A 244 2.30 -28.34 -26.80
C ASP A 244 3.11 -27.06 -26.49
N ASN A 245 3.10 -26.58 -25.24
CA ASN A 245 3.84 -25.40 -24.76
C ASN A 245 5.05 -25.75 -23.84
N GLN A 246 5.39 -27.03 -23.73
CA GLN A 246 6.47 -27.52 -22.88
C GLN A 246 7.79 -27.62 -23.67
N TYR A 247 8.56 -26.54 -23.62
CA TYR A 247 9.87 -26.41 -24.26
C TYR A 247 11.03 -26.66 -23.27
N ILE A 248 12.17 -27.08 -23.80
CA ILE A 248 13.39 -27.42 -23.07
C ILE A 248 14.50 -26.45 -23.50
N THR A 249 15.13 -25.79 -22.53
CA THR A 249 16.34 -24.99 -22.79
C THR A 249 17.58 -25.72 -22.29
N SER A 250 18.69 -25.60 -23.02
CA SER A 250 20.00 -25.98 -22.47
C SER A 250 20.41 -25.00 -21.37
N ASP A 251 21.24 -25.46 -20.43
CA ASP A 251 22.03 -24.57 -19.59
C ASP A 251 23.03 -23.77 -20.47
N CYS A 252 23.49 -22.64 -19.97
CA CYS A 252 24.28 -21.68 -20.72
C CYS A 252 25.64 -22.26 -21.07
N ASN A 253 25.96 -22.28 -22.37
CA ASN A 253 27.17 -22.89 -22.96
C ASN A 253 27.26 -24.43 -22.76
N ALA A 254 26.19 -25.11 -22.33
CA ALA A 254 26.21 -26.57 -22.18
C ALA A 254 26.42 -27.30 -23.52
N VAL A 255 25.79 -26.81 -24.61
CA VAL A 255 25.97 -27.35 -25.96
C VAL A 255 27.36 -27.03 -26.52
N GLN A 256 27.95 -25.89 -26.13
CA GLN A 256 29.35 -25.59 -26.44
C GLN A 256 30.28 -26.65 -25.84
N GLY A 257 30.00 -27.08 -24.61
CA GLY A 257 30.73 -28.15 -23.95
C GLY A 257 30.77 -29.47 -24.73
N PHE A 258 29.82 -29.74 -25.65
CA PHE A 258 29.79 -30.98 -26.45
C PHE A 258 30.99 -31.09 -27.40
N TYR A 259 31.43 -29.97 -27.97
CA TYR A 259 32.54 -29.94 -28.94
C TYR A 259 33.81 -29.32 -28.37
N ALA A 260 33.70 -28.36 -27.44
CA ALA A 260 34.86 -27.64 -26.92
C ALA A 260 35.64 -28.45 -25.88
N ASN A 261 34.95 -29.15 -24.98
CA ASN A 261 35.57 -29.72 -23.77
C ASN A 261 35.34 -31.23 -23.59
N ARG A 262 34.38 -31.84 -24.30
CA ARG A 262 33.97 -33.24 -24.06
C ARG A 262 34.06 -34.18 -25.28
N ASN A 263 34.54 -33.71 -26.44
CA ASN A 263 34.68 -34.47 -27.69
C ASN A 263 33.46 -35.34 -28.07
N TYR A 264 32.26 -34.92 -27.68
CA TYR A 264 31.02 -35.64 -27.97
C TYR A 264 30.53 -35.41 -29.41
N THR A 265 30.92 -34.26 -29.97
CA THR A 265 30.78 -33.90 -31.39
C THR A 265 32.05 -33.23 -31.86
N THR A 266 32.30 -33.24 -33.17
CA THR A 266 33.54 -32.69 -33.73
C THR A 266 33.48 -31.18 -33.96
N ASN A 267 32.28 -30.61 -34.06
CA ASN A 267 32.08 -29.19 -34.27
C ASN A 267 30.76 -28.69 -33.64
N GLN A 268 30.58 -27.37 -33.67
CA GLN A 268 29.42 -26.68 -33.11
C GLN A 268 28.11 -27.04 -33.82
N GLN A 269 28.14 -27.28 -35.14
CA GLN A 269 26.94 -27.61 -35.91
C GLN A 269 26.40 -28.99 -35.54
N GLN A 270 27.28 -29.99 -35.41
CA GLN A 270 26.89 -31.32 -34.92
C GLN A 270 26.39 -31.27 -33.48
N ALA A 271 27.00 -30.43 -32.63
CA ALA A 271 26.55 -30.25 -31.24
C ALA A 271 25.10 -29.73 -31.19
N ALA A 272 24.80 -28.68 -31.95
CA ALA A 272 23.45 -28.11 -32.05
C ALA A 272 22.45 -29.12 -32.63
N GLY A 273 22.80 -29.79 -33.74
CA GLY A 273 21.92 -30.78 -34.37
C GLY A 273 21.54 -31.92 -33.42
N LYS A 274 22.52 -32.44 -32.66
CA LYS A 274 22.27 -33.45 -31.62
C LYS A 274 21.43 -32.92 -30.46
N ALA A 275 21.64 -31.67 -30.02
CA ALA A 275 20.87 -31.07 -28.94
C ALA A 275 19.38 -30.92 -29.32
N TYR A 276 19.10 -30.35 -30.49
CA TYR A 276 17.73 -30.19 -30.98
C TYR A 276 17.03 -31.53 -31.24
N THR A 277 17.73 -32.48 -31.86
CA THR A 277 17.19 -33.84 -32.11
C THR A 277 16.90 -34.60 -30.82
N ALA A 278 17.67 -34.35 -29.75
CA ALA A 278 17.43 -34.93 -28.43
C ALA A 278 16.21 -34.33 -27.70
N GLY A 279 15.57 -33.31 -28.27
CA GLY A 279 14.37 -32.66 -27.73
C GLY A 279 14.63 -31.34 -27.03
N CYS A 280 15.84 -30.76 -27.13
CA CYS A 280 16.09 -29.38 -26.74
C CYS A 280 15.35 -28.45 -27.71
N ASP A 281 14.66 -27.44 -27.22
CA ASP A 281 13.90 -26.50 -28.04
C ASP A 281 14.63 -25.14 -28.16
N THR A 282 15.50 -24.77 -27.21
CA THR A 282 16.41 -23.62 -27.32
C THR A 282 17.75 -23.85 -26.64
N ILE A 283 18.80 -23.15 -27.08
CA ILE A 283 20.16 -23.28 -26.55
C ILE A 283 20.56 -21.96 -25.87
N CYS A 284 20.82 -21.98 -24.55
CA CYS A 284 21.36 -20.81 -23.85
C CYS A 284 22.83 -20.59 -24.22
N GLN A 285 23.17 -19.37 -24.61
CA GLN A 285 24.50 -18.96 -25.08
C GLN A 285 24.94 -17.68 -24.34
N VAL A 286 26.16 -17.67 -23.78
CA VAL A 286 26.75 -16.50 -23.12
C VAL A 286 28.17 -16.31 -23.61
N GLY A 287 28.44 -15.19 -24.29
CA GLY A 287 29.77 -14.83 -24.79
C GLY A 287 30.25 -15.57 -26.04
N HIS A 288 29.50 -16.56 -26.55
CA HIS A 288 29.81 -17.28 -27.79
C HIS A 288 28.52 -17.72 -28.49
N ASN A 289 28.42 -17.45 -29.80
CA ASN A 289 27.24 -17.81 -30.59
C ASN A 289 27.41 -19.15 -31.31
N ILE A 290 26.44 -20.05 -31.20
CA ILE A 290 26.43 -21.32 -31.95
C ILE A 290 25.76 -21.11 -33.31
N ASP A 291 26.42 -21.56 -34.38
CA ASP A 291 25.92 -21.48 -35.76
C ASP A 291 24.81 -22.51 -36.05
N VAL A 292 23.58 -22.19 -35.65
CA VAL A 292 22.38 -23.01 -35.93
C VAL A 292 22.01 -22.98 -37.42
N THR A 293 22.28 -21.88 -38.12
CA THR A 293 22.07 -21.77 -39.58
C THR A 293 22.95 -22.75 -40.35
N GLY A 294 24.23 -22.83 -40.02
CA GLY A 294 25.14 -23.83 -40.58
C GLY A 294 24.76 -25.26 -40.21
N THR A 295 24.13 -25.47 -39.05
CA THR A 295 23.57 -26.77 -38.66
C THR A 295 22.46 -27.21 -39.63
N TYR A 296 21.53 -26.31 -39.95
CA TYR A 296 20.47 -26.55 -40.93
C TYR A 296 21.04 -26.78 -42.33
N ASN A 297 21.95 -25.90 -42.79
CA ASN A 297 22.55 -26.01 -44.12
C ASN A 297 23.33 -27.31 -44.34
N GLN A 298 23.85 -27.91 -43.27
CA GLN A 298 24.52 -29.23 -43.29
C GLN A 298 23.55 -30.41 -43.15
N SER A 299 22.23 -30.17 -43.19
CA SER A 299 21.18 -31.18 -42.99
C SER A 299 21.25 -31.91 -41.64
N LEU A 300 21.84 -31.27 -40.61
CA LEU A 300 21.97 -31.81 -39.25
C LEU A 300 20.80 -31.43 -38.35
N LEU A 301 19.86 -30.64 -38.85
CA LEU A 301 18.64 -30.19 -38.18
C LEU A 301 17.48 -30.18 -39.19
N SER A 302 16.39 -30.89 -38.89
CA SER A 302 15.24 -31.01 -39.79
C SER A 302 14.24 -29.88 -39.62
N GLU A 303 13.51 -29.52 -40.69
CA GLU A 303 12.40 -28.53 -40.62
C GLU A 303 11.33 -28.92 -39.60
N ALA A 304 11.02 -30.21 -39.45
CA ALA A 304 10.05 -30.70 -38.47
C ALA A 304 10.50 -30.43 -37.02
N THR A 305 11.78 -30.65 -36.71
CA THR A 305 12.37 -30.35 -35.41
C THR A 305 12.39 -28.84 -35.15
N ILE A 306 12.72 -28.04 -36.17
CA ILE A 306 12.68 -26.56 -36.09
C ILE A 306 11.26 -26.09 -35.79
N TYR A 307 10.28 -26.55 -36.57
CA TYR A 307 8.88 -26.20 -36.38
C TYR A 307 8.39 -26.58 -34.99
N GLN A 308 8.71 -27.79 -34.51
CA GLN A 308 8.28 -28.25 -33.19
C GLN A 308 8.91 -27.46 -32.05
N ALA A 309 10.21 -27.14 -32.14
CA ALA A 309 10.92 -26.32 -31.16
C ALA A 309 10.34 -24.90 -31.08
N LEU A 310 10.18 -24.26 -32.25
CA LEU A 310 9.60 -22.92 -32.34
C LEU A 310 8.14 -22.92 -31.87
N ARG A 311 7.34 -23.90 -32.28
CA ARG A 311 5.93 -24.05 -31.86
C ARG A 311 5.84 -24.16 -30.34
N ARG A 312 6.66 -24.97 -29.68
CA ARG A 312 6.66 -25.08 -28.20
C ARG A 312 7.14 -23.81 -27.48
N MET A 313 8.11 -23.12 -28.06
CA MET A 313 8.60 -21.84 -27.52
C MET A 313 7.57 -20.73 -27.64
N ILE A 314 6.73 -20.76 -28.68
CA ILE A 314 5.79 -19.69 -29.05
C ILE A 314 4.36 -20.00 -28.58
N LEU A 315 3.97 -21.27 -28.40
CA LEU A 315 2.65 -21.63 -27.91
C LEU A 315 2.46 -21.16 -26.47
N GLY A 316 1.37 -20.40 -26.30
CA GLY A 316 1.08 -19.54 -25.16
C GLY A 316 1.43 -20.14 -23.80
N LYS A 317 2.37 -19.49 -23.12
CA LYS A 317 2.51 -19.62 -21.68
C LYS A 317 1.47 -18.72 -21.01
N PRO A 318 0.85 -19.14 -19.90
CA PRO A 318 0.11 -18.21 -19.05
C PRO A 318 1.05 -17.09 -18.62
N VAL A 319 0.83 -15.87 -19.14
CA VAL A 319 1.60 -14.69 -18.74
C VAL A 319 0.84 -13.97 -17.64
N ILE A 320 1.46 -13.88 -16.46
CA ILE A 320 0.96 -13.05 -15.37
C ILE A 320 1.85 -11.82 -15.29
N VAL A 321 1.25 -10.63 -15.32
CA VAL A 321 1.94 -9.36 -15.16
C VAL A 321 1.80 -8.91 -13.71
N ALA A 322 2.91 -8.84 -12.98
CA ALA A 322 2.95 -8.17 -11.68
C ALA A 322 3.33 -6.69 -11.88
N GLU A 323 2.35 -5.80 -11.79
CA GLU A 323 2.55 -4.35 -11.88
C GLU A 323 3.00 -3.81 -10.53
N LEU A 324 4.20 -3.22 -10.50
CA LEU A 324 4.79 -2.60 -9.32
C LEU A 324 4.73 -1.07 -9.44
N GLY A 325 4.75 -0.40 -8.29
CA GLY A 325 4.76 1.05 -8.20
C GLY A 325 3.37 1.69 -8.18
N ASP A 326 3.29 2.96 -8.57
CA ASP A 326 2.02 3.64 -8.75
C ASP A 326 1.23 3.04 -9.92
N GLN A 327 -0.09 3.19 -9.88
CA GLN A 327 -0.97 2.70 -10.94
C GLN A 327 -0.68 3.40 -12.27
N VAL A 328 -0.42 2.62 -13.32
CA VAL A 328 -0.33 3.10 -14.71
C VAL A 328 -1.61 2.79 -15.48
N ASP A 329 -1.78 3.30 -16.71
CA ASP A 329 -2.94 2.93 -17.55
C ASP A 329 -2.80 1.45 -17.99
N PRO A 330 -3.65 0.52 -17.49
CA PRO A 330 -3.51 -0.90 -17.80
C PRO A 330 -4.18 -1.27 -19.13
N THR A 331 -4.74 -0.31 -19.88
CA THR A 331 -5.46 -0.57 -21.15
C THR A 331 -4.68 -1.49 -22.11
N PRO A 332 -3.38 -1.25 -22.39
CA PRO A 332 -2.64 -2.10 -23.32
C PRO A 332 -2.52 -3.54 -22.82
N LEU A 333 -2.36 -3.73 -21.52
CA LEU A 333 -2.26 -5.05 -20.90
C LEU A 333 -3.60 -5.78 -20.93
N LEU A 334 -4.69 -5.10 -20.56
CA LEU A 334 -6.05 -5.65 -20.57
C LEU A 334 -6.53 -6.00 -21.98
N SER A 335 -6.09 -5.26 -23.00
CA SER A 335 -6.43 -5.53 -24.40
C SER A 335 -5.65 -6.69 -25.02
N ASN A 336 -4.62 -7.20 -24.34
CA ASN A 336 -3.76 -8.25 -24.89
C ASN A 336 -4.27 -9.63 -24.47
N PRO A 337 -4.82 -10.44 -25.39
CA PRO A 337 -5.39 -11.76 -25.06
C PRO A 337 -4.33 -12.78 -24.59
N ASN A 338 -3.04 -12.49 -24.74
CA ASN A 338 -1.96 -13.35 -24.24
C ASN A 338 -1.62 -13.11 -22.76
N ILE A 339 -2.14 -12.04 -22.16
CA ILE A 339 -1.98 -11.76 -20.73
C ILE A 339 -3.11 -12.46 -19.98
N PHE A 340 -2.75 -13.45 -19.17
CA PHE A 340 -3.70 -14.26 -18.42
C PHE A 340 -4.22 -13.53 -17.18
N ALA A 341 -3.35 -12.82 -16.47
CA ALA A 341 -3.72 -12.06 -15.28
C ALA A 341 -2.80 -10.85 -15.07
N ILE A 342 -3.34 -9.83 -14.41
CA ILE A 342 -2.59 -8.65 -13.96
C ILE A 342 -2.78 -8.55 -12.44
N LEU A 343 -1.67 -8.46 -11.72
CA LEU A 343 -1.65 -8.22 -10.28
C LEU A 343 -0.94 -6.90 -10.04
N TRP A 344 -1.67 -5.88 -9.61
CA TRP A 344 -1.02 -4.69 -9.05
C TRP A 344 -0.59 -4.95 -7.61
N ALA A 345 0.73 -4.94 -7.38
CA ALA A 345 1.33 -5.18 -6.07
C ALA A 345 1.87 -3.91 -5.41
N GLY A 346 1.78 -2.76 -6.08
CA GLY A 346 2.23 -1.48 -5.54
C GLY A 346 3.72 -1.50 -5.16
N TYR A 347 4.03 -1.00 -3.97
CA TYR A 347 5.34 -1.16 -3.33
C TYR A 347 5.20 -2.11 -2.14
N PRO A 348 5.43 -3.42 -2.31
CA PRO A 348 4.97 -4.45 -1.38
C PRO A 348 5.86 -4.66 -0.14
N GLY A 349 6.85 -3.79 0.11
CA GLY A 349 7.73 -3.84 1.29
C GLY A 349 8.74 -4.99 1.26
N GLN A 350 9.44 -5.20 2.38
CA GLN A 350 10.59 -6.12 2.48
C GLN A 350 10.25 -7.59 2.20
N ASN A 351 9.02 -8.03 2.47
CA ASN A 351 8.52 -9.39 2.19
C ASN A 351 7.66 -9.44 0.92
N GLY A 352 7.74 -8.40 0.07
CA GLY A 352 6.84 -8.25 -1.06
C GLY A 352 6.94 -9.33 -2.12
N GLY A 353 8.15 -9.84 -2.40
CA GLY A 353 8.34 -10.96 -3.33
C GLY A 353 7.60 -12.23 -2.89
N THR A 354 7.71 -12.59 -1.60
CA THR A 354 6.97 -13.71 -1.02
C THR A 354 5.46 -13.49 -1.08
N ALA A 355 4.98 -12.30 -0.72
CA ALA A 355 3.56 -11.98 -0.76
C ALA A 355 2.96 -12.06 -2.18
N VAL A 356 3.70 -11.57 -3.18
CA VAL A 356 3.30 -11.69 -4.60
C VAL A 356 3.27 -13.14 -5.05
N LEU A 357 4.29 -13.93 -4.71
CA LEU A 357 4.33 -15.35 -5.05
C LEU A 357 3.23 -16.15 -4.35
N ASP A 358 2.96 -15.90 -3.07
CA ASP A 358 1.89 -16.56 -2.32
C ASP A 358 0.51 -16.30 -2.94
N ILE A 359 0.29 -15.10 -3.52
CA ILE A 359 -0.91 -14.81 -4.30
C ILE A 359 -0.90 -15.61 -5.60
N ILE A 360 0.13 -15.45 -6.44
CA ILE A 360 0.19 -16.08 -7.77
C ILE A 360 0.11 -17.61 -7.70
N THR A 361 0.64 -18.21 -6.63
CA THR A 361 0.63 -19.67 -6.39
C THR A 361 -0.58 -20.16 -5.60
N TRP A 362 -1.60 -19.31 -5.40
CA TRP A 362 -2.86 -19.63 -4.72
C TRP A 362 -2.72 -20.01 -3.24
N ARG A 363 -1.56 -19.76 -2.62
CA ARG A 363 -1.36 -19.96 -1.18
C ARG A 363 -2.18 -18.99 -0.35
N THR A 364 -2.39 -17.78 -0.86
CA THR A 364 -3.24 -16.74 -0.25
C THR A 364 -4.14 -16.10 -1.31
N ALA A 365 -5.43 -15.97 -1.01
CA ALA A 365 -6.37 -15.30 -1.91
C ALA A 365 -6.25 -13.76 -1.83
N PRO A 366 -6.25 -13.03 -2.97
CA PRO A 366 -6.27 -11.58 -2.98
C PRO A 366 -7.65 -11.04 -2.60
N ALA A 367 -7.66 -9.91 -1.91
CA ALA A 367 -8.89 -9.19 -1.54
C ALA A 367 -8.75 -7.66 -1.57
N ARG A 368 -7.59 -7.15 -2.00
CA ARG A 368 -7.31 -5.71 -2.03
C ARG A 368 -8.12 -5.02 -3.13
N ARG A 369 -8.39 -3.74 -2.93
CA ARG A 369 -9.11 -2.88 -3.87
C ARG A 369 -8.26 -1.67 -4.23
N LEU A 370 -8.41 -1.13 -5.44
CA LEU A 370 -7.68 0.05 -5.90
C LEU A 370 -8.07 1.29 -5.08
N PRO A 371 -7.10 2.01 -4.48
CA PRO A 371 -7.38 3.24 -3.72
C PRO A 371 -7.32 4.52 -4.60
N VAL A 372 -7.14 4.38 -5.91
CA VAL A 372 -6.97 5.48 -6.87
C VAL A 372 -7.63 5.16 -8.21
N THR A 373 -7.93 6.21 -8.96
CA THR A 373 -8.38 6.17 -10.34
C THR A 373 -7.28 6.70 -11.26
N VAL A 374 -7.07 6.07 -12.42
CA VAL A 374 -6.08 6.51 -13.43
C VAL A 374 -6.73 7.17 -14.65
N LYS A 375 -5.89 7.73 -15.54
CA LYS A 375 -6.27 8.32 -16.85
C LYS A 375 -6.91 9.72 -16.80
N MET A 376 -6.54 10.54 -15.83
CA MET A 376 -7.01 11.94 -15.70
C MET A 376 -5.90 12.95 -16.00
N THR A 377 -6.13 13.88 -16.94
CA THR A 377 -5.12 14.86 -17.38
C THR A 377 -5.44 16.32 -16.99
N ASP A 378 -6.71 16.70 -16.86
CA ASP A 378 -7.18 18.06 -16.49
C ASP A 378 -7.26 18.23 -14.97
N MET A 379 -6.76 19.33 -14.39
CA MET A 379 -6.62 19.54 -12.92
C MET A 379 -7.91 19.86 -12.13
N SER A 380 -9.04 20.13 -12.79
CA SER A 380 -10.29 20.55 -12.15
C SER A 380 -10.97 19.38 -11.44
N LEU A 381 -11.36 19.58 -10.18
CA LEU A 381 -11.99 18.51 -9.40
C LEU A 381 -13.40 18.17 -9.91
N ARG A 382 -14.24 19.20 -10.08
CA ARG A 382 -15.60 19.07 -10.60
C ARG A 382 -15.60 19.14 -12.12
N PRO A 383 -16.56 18.49 -12.80
CA PRO A 383 -16.70 18.62 -14.24
C PRO A 383 -17.15 20.03 -14.63
N GLY A 384 -16.80 20.44 -15.84
CA GLY A 384 -17.17 21.70 -16.46
C GLY A 384 -16.98 21.62 -17.98
N GLU A 385 -17.09 22.73 -18.70
CA GLU A 385 -17.04 22.73 -20.17
C GLU A 385 -15.77 22.07 -20.77
N ARG A 386 -14.64 22.19 -20.09
CA ARG A 386 -13.33 21.69 -20.55
C ARG A 386 -12.78 20.53 -19.72
N SER A 387 -13.44 20.16 -18.63
CA SER A 387 -12.95 19.17 -17.69
C SER A 387 -14.01 18.11 -17.41
N LYS A 388 -13.62 16.84 -17.46
CA LYS A 388 -14.47 15.71 -17.09
C LYS A 388 -14.52 15.46 -15.58
N GLY A 389 -13.92 16.34 -14.77
CA GLY A 389 -13.75 16.16 -13.33
C GLY A 389 -12.61 15.18 -13.01
N ARG A 390 -12.33 15.03 -11.70
CA ARG A 390 -11.29 14.14 -11.17
C ARG A 390 -11.78 13.26 -10.05
N THR A 391 -11.04 12.18 -9.82
CA THR A 391 -11.35 11.10 -8.86
C THR A 391 -12.64 10.38 -9.25
N TYR A 392 -12.86 9.21 -8.67
CA TYR A 392 -14.11 8.46 -8.87
C TYR A 392 -15.38 9.24 -8.49
N MET A 393 -15.26 10.32 -7.70
CA MET A 393 -16.40 11.15 -7.31
C MET A 393 -16.96 11.97 -8.47
N TRP A 394 -16.14 12.28 -9.48
CA TRP A 394 -16.50 13.23 -10.55
C TRP A 394 -16.15 12.73 -11.95
N TYR A 395 -15.28 11.72 -12.08
CA TYR A 395 -14.83 11.14 -13.34
C TYR A 395 -15.38 9.73 -13.53
N ASN A 396 -16.00 9.44 -14.68
CA ASN A 396 -16.69 8.17 -14.95
C ASN A 396 -16.12 7.36 -16.14
N GLU A 397 -14.92 7.69 -16.62
CA GLU A 397 -14.30 7.04 -17.79
C GLU A 397 -13.05 6.23 -17.43
N SER A 398 -12.94 5.82 -16.16
CA SER A 398 -11.82 5.02 -15.67
C SER A 398 -11.81 3.62 -16.29
N VAL A 399 -10.63 3.13 -16.63
CA VAL A 399 -10.44 1.74 -17.11
C VAL A 399 -10.73 0.75 -15.99
N LEU A 400 -10.10 0.98 -14.83
CA LEU A 400 -10.41 0.32 -13.56
C LEU A 400 -10.76 1.41 -12.55
N PRO A 401 -11.96 1.39 -11.95
CA PRO A 401 -12.39 2.44 -11.03
C PRO A 401 -11.78 2.27 -9.63
N PHE A 402 -11.79 3.36 -8.85
CA PHE A 402 -11.58 3.28 -7.40
C PHE A 402 -12.46 2.19 -6.78
N GLY A 403 -11.87 1.39 -5.89
CA GLY A 403 -12.50 0.26 -5.23
C GLY A 403 -12.48 -1.04 -6.04
N TYR A 404 -11.98 -1.05 -7.28
CA TYR A 404 -11.92 -2.26 -8.10
C TYR A 404 -10.93 -3.27 -7.53
N GLY A 405 -11.28 -4.56 -7.55
CA GLY A 405 -10.41 -5.66 -7.17
C GLY A 405 -11.11 -6.99 -7.33
N LEU A 406 -10.38 -8.00 -7.81
CA LEU A 406 -10.90 -9.34 -8.03
C LEU A 406 -10.52 -10.29 -6.89
N HIS A 407 -11.22 -11.40 -6.83
CA HIS A 407 -11.03 -12.47 -5.86
C HIS A 407 -10.82 -13.81 -6.55
N TYR A 408 -10.19 -14.75 -5.85
CA TYR A 408 -10.06 -16.16 -6.25
C TYR A 408 -11.33 -17.00 -6.00
N THR A 409 -12.39 -16.34 -5.57
CA THR A 409 -13.72 -16.89 -5.34
C THR A 409 -14.76 -15.84 -5.73
N SER A 410 -16.04 -16.22 -5.74
CA SER A 410 -17.16 -15.30 -5.91
C SER A 410 -17.85 -15.02 -4.59
N PHE A 411 -18.34 -13.80 -4.43
CA PHE A 411 -19.09 -13.37 -3.25
C PHE A 411 -20.47 -12.90 -3.65
N ASN A 412 -21.44 -13.13 -2.77
CA ASN A 412 -22.73 -12.46 -2.79
C ASN A 412 -22.82 -11.53 -1.58
N THR A 413 -23.22 -10.29 -1.79
CA THR A 413 -23.46 -9.34 -0.70
C THR A 413 -24.86 -8.80 -0.77
N ALA A 414 -25.52 -8.72 0.38
CA ALA A 414 -26.84 -8.13 0.48
C ALA A 414 -27.03 -7.41 1.80
N PHE A 415 -27.78 -6.30 1.80
CA PHE A 415 -28.25 -5.65 3.01
C PHE A 415 -29.04 -6.66 3.85
N ALA A 416 -28.75 -6.71 5.14
CA ALA A 416 -29.52 -7.54 6.06
C ALA A 416 -30.98 -7.04 6.11
N PRO A 417 -31.96 -7.92 6.42
CA PRO A 417 -33.37 -7.52 6.52
C PRO A 417 -33.63 -6.33 7.48
N SER A 418 -32.81 -6.20 8.53
CA SER A 418 -32.84 -5.05 9.44
C SER A 418 -32.57 -3.73 8.73
N THR A 419 -31.71 -3.75 7.72
CA THR A 419 -31.28 -2.60 6.92
C THR A 419 -32.28 -2.28 5.80
N SER A 420 -33.06 -3.26 5.34
CA SER A 420 -34.16 -3.05 4.39
C SER A 420 -35.21 -2.07 4.92
N SER A 421 -35.28 -1.88 6.24
CA SER A 421 -36.14 -0.87 6.86
C SER A 421 -35.79 0.56 6.45
N LEU A 422 -34.55 0.86 6.03
CA LEU A 422 -34.15 2.19 5.56
C LEU A 422 -34.82 2.59 4.25
N TYR A 423 -35.32 1.62 3.48
CA TYR A 423 -35.87 1.87 2.16
C TYR A 423 -37.06 2.84 2.21
N GLY A 424 -36.90 4.00 1.60
CA GLY A 424 -37.93 5.04 1.55
C GLY A 424 -38.16 5.78 2.87
N GLN A 425 -37.37 5.51 3.92
CA GLN A 425 -37.48 6.24 5.18
C GLN A 425 -37.14 7.73 5.01
N LYS A 426 -37.77 8.54 5.87
CA LYS A 426 -37.52 9.97 5.98
C LYS A 426 -36.95 10.24 7.36
N PHE A 427 -35.75 10.81 7.39
CA PHE A 427 -35.09 11.25 8.62
C PHE A 427 -35.15 12.78 8.69
N LYS A 428 -35.66 13.29 9.81
CA LYS A 428 -35.64 14.72 10.09
C LYS A 428 -34.24 15.12 10.53
N ILE A 429 -33.65 16.10 9.85
CA ILE A 429 -32.30 16.58 10.20
C ILE A 429 -32.25 17.06 11.66
N LYS A 430 -33.30 17.75 12.14
CA LYS A 430 -33.38 18.26 13.51
C LYS A 430 -33.27 17.14 14.56
N ASP A 431 -33.89 15.99 14.32
CA ASP A 431 -33.87 14.85 15.25
C ASP A 431 -32.48 14.19 15.29
N LEU A 432 -31.81 14.08 14.13
CA LEU A 432 -30.45 13.54 14.04
C LEU A 432 -29.45 14.39 14.84
N ILE A 433 -29.59 15.71 14.78
CA ILE A 433 -28.75 16.65 15.53
C ILE A 433 -29.10 16.62 17.02
N ALA A 434 -30.38 16.55 17.39
CA ALA A 434 -30.82 16.51 18.77
C ALA A 434 -30.32 15.25 19.52
N ASN A 435 -30.16 14.13 18.81
CA ASN A 435 -29.66 12.87 19.36
C ASN A 435 -28.12 12.79 19.39
N CYS A 436 -27.42 13.80 18.90
CA CYS A 436 -25.96 13.81 18.81
C CYS A 436 -25.32 14.14 20.18
N THR A 437 -24.45 13.25 20.66
CA THR A 437 -23.69 13.44 21.91
C THR A 437 -22.23 13.81 21.68
N GLU A 438 -21.76 13.80 20.43
CA GLU A 438 -20.38 14.13 20.10
C GLU A 438 -20.14 15.64 20.17
N LYS A 439 -18.91 16.01 20.55
CA LYS A 439 -18.48 17.43 20.55
C LYS A 439 -18.56 18.05 19.15
N HIS A 440 -18.25 17.25 18.13
CA HIS A 440 -18.28 17.66 16.73
C HIS A 440 -19.39 16.88 16.01
N LEU A 441 -20.38 17.61 15.49
CA LEU A 441 -21.62 17.02 14.96
C LEU A 441 -21.39 16.09 13.77
N ASP A 442 -20.31 16.30 13.00
CA ASP A 442 -19.95 15.46 11.86
C ASP A 442 -19.49 14.05 12.25
N LEU A 443 -19.08 13.85 13.51
CA LEU A 443 -18.69 12.55 14.05
C LEU A 443 -19.88 11.72 14.55
N CYS A 444 -21.06 12.34 14.73
CA CYS A 444 -22.23 11.62 15.19
C CYS A 444 -22.68 10.55 14.20
N ILE A 445 -22.97 9.36 14.72
CA ILE A 445 -23.46 8.22 13.95
C ILE A 445 -24.85 8.56 13.39
N PHE A 446 -25.07 8.31 12.10
CA PHE A 446 -26.31 8.67 11.42
C PHE A 446 -27.54 7.90 11.93
N THR A 447 -27.40 6.63 12.29
CA THR A 447 -28.50 5.79 12.77
C THR A 447 -28.04 4.91 13.93
N SER A 448 -28.96 4.61 14.86
CA SER A 448 -28.70 3.69 15.98
C SER A 448 -28.49 2.23 15.56
N PHE A 449 -28.68 1.92 14.28
CA PHE A 449 -28.40 0.60 13.69
C PHE A 449 -27.40 0.80 12.55
N PRO A 450 -26.26 0.08 12.53
CA PRO A 450 -25.35 0.09 11.40
C PRO A 450 -26.03 -0.47 10.14
N LEU A 451 -25.49 -0.13 8.96
CA LEU A 451 -25.87 -0.77 7.71
C LEU A 451 -25.35 -2.21 7.73
N ASN A 452 -26.09 -3.10 8.39
CA ASN A 452 -25.76 -4.51 8.44
C ASN A 452 -25.84 -5.08 7.03
N THR A 453 -24.74 -5.67 6.59
CA THR A 453 -24.60 -6.28 5.27
C THR A 453 -24.07 -7.69 5.43
N THR A 454 -24.73 -8.63 4.78
CA THR A 454 -24.30 -10.00 4.72
C THR A 454 -23.33 -10.20 3.57
N VAL A 455 -22.27 -10.95 3.79
CA VAL A 455 -21.24 -11.33 2.82
C VAL A 455 -21.16 -12.86 2.83
N GLN A 456 -21.43 -13.48 1.69
CA GLN A 456 -21.41 -14.94 1.55
C GLN A 456 -20.40 -15.36 0.48
N ASN A 457 -19.52 -16.29 0.82
CA ASN A 457 -18.61 -16.89 -0.16
C ASN A 457 -19.35 -17.98 -0.94
N MET A 458 -19.47 -17.78 -2.25
CA MET A 458 -20.20 -18.66 -3.17
C MET A 458 -19.29 -19.64 -3.89
N GLY A 459 -17.96 -19.49 -3.79
CA GLY A 459 -16.99 -20.37 -4.41
C GLY A 459 -16.14 -21.14 -3.41
N THR A 460 -15.22 -21.95 -3.94
CA THR A 460 -14.48 -22.97 -3.16
C THR A 460 -13.24 -22.45 -2.44
N THR A 461 -12.76 -21.25 -2.79
CA THR A 461 -11.53 -20.68 -2.22
C THR A 461 -11.85 -19.83 -1.00
N LYS A 462 -11.20 -20.13 0.15
CA LYS A 462 -11.26 -19.27 1.34
C LYS A 462 -10.63 -17.91 1.01
N SER A 463 -11.33 -16.82 1.29
CA SER A 463 -10.86 -15.47 0.98
C SER A 463 -11.39 -14.44 1.96
N ASP A 464 -10.61 -13.37 2.14
CA ASP A 464 -11.12 -12.11 2.67
C ASP A 464 -12.03 -11.44 1.64
N PHE A 465 -12.88 -10.52 2.12
CA PHE A 465 -13.68 -9.63 1.29
C PHE A 465 -13.64 -8.20 1.85
N VAL A 466 -13.27 -7.25 1.00
CA VAL A 466 -13.37 -5.81 1.30
C VAL A 466 -14.74 -5.33 0.84
N LEU A 467 -15.57 -4.92 1.79
CA LEU A 467 -16.91 -4.38 1.56
C LEU A 467 -16.86 -2.85 1.55
N LEU A 468 -17.33 -2.24 0.46
CA LEU A 468 -17.37 -0.79 0.27
C LEU A 468 -18.84 -0.34 0.16
N ALA A 469 -19.19 0.77 0.82
CA ALA A 469 -20.50 1.43 0.67
C ALA A 469 -20.31 2.83 0.10
N PHE A 470 -20.99 3.10 -1.01
CA PHE A 470 -20.91 4.37 -1.72
C PHE A 470 -22.23 5.14 -1.62
N LEU A 471 -22.15 6.41 -1.23
CA LEU A 471 -23.26 7.34 -1.14
C LEU A 471 -23.38 8.17 -2.43
N SER A 472 -24.58 8.23 -3.00
CA SER A 472 -24.98 9.06 -4.13
C SER A 472 -26.32 9.74 -3.85
N GLY A 473 -26.74 10.66 -4.72
CA GLY A 473 -28.07 11.26 -4.63
C GLY A 473 -28.14 12.72 -5.07
N SER A 474 -29.31 13.34 -4.82
CA SER A 474 -29.62 14.72 -5.18
C SER A 474 -29.87 15.54 -3.91
N TYR A 475 -28.78 16.07 -3.34
CA TYR A 475 -28.78 16.85 -2.10
C TYR A 475 -27.64 17.87 -2.12
N GLY A 476 -27.87 19.07 -1.58
CA GLY A 476 -26.88 20.16 -1.59
C GLY A 476 -26.69 20.83 -2.96
N PRO A 477 -25.62 21.63 -3.15
CA PRO A 477 -25.42 22.43 -4.36
C PRO A 477 -24.96 21.59 -5.56
N GLU A 478 -25.40 21.94 -6.77
CA GLU A 478 -24.89 21.32 -8.00
C GLU A 478 -23.43 21.75 -8.30
N PRO A 479 -22.65 20.95 -9.05
CA PRO A 479 -22.97 19.59 -9.52
C PRO A 479 -22.94 18.57 -8.36
N PHE A 480 -23.70 17.48 -8.52
CA PHE A 480 -23.70 16.36 -7.58
C PHE A 480 -22.54 15.40 -7.88
N PRO A 481 -21.83 14.87 -6.85
CA PRO A 481 -20.88 13.78 -7.06
C PRO A 481 -21.58 12.55 -7.64
N ILE A 482 -20.89 11.79 -8.49
CA ILE A 482 -21.36 10.49 -9.00
C ILE A 482 -21.64 9.55 -7.82
N LYS A 483 -20.65 9.43 -6.94
CA LYS A 483 -20.71 8.69 -5.68
C LYS A 483 -19.57 9.10 -4.74
N ARG A 484 -19.67 8.80 -3.45
CA ARG A 484 -18.61 9.02 -2.43
C ARG A 484 -18.54 7.81 -1.49
N LEU A 485 -17.35 7.39 -1.08
CA LEU A 485 -17.18 6.34 -0.08
C LEU A 485 -17.73 6.86 1.25
N ALA A 486 -18.67 6.12 1.82
CA ALA A 486 -19.35 6.48 3.06
C ALA A 486 -19.03 5.52 4.21
N ALA A 487 -18.75 4.26 3.88
CA ALA A 487 -18.31 3.26 4.85
C ALA A 487 -17.50 2.16 4.15
N TYR A 488 -16.63 1.48 4.89
CA TYR A 488 -15.96 0.28 4.43
C TYR A 488 -15.57 -0.62 5.60
N THR A 489 -15.43 -1.91 5.34
CA THR A 489 -14.88 -2.87 6.28
C THR A 489 -14.24 -4.05 5.54
N ARG A 490 -13.43 -4.83 6.24
CA ARG A 490 -12.78 -6.04 5.72
C ARG A 490 -13.22 -7.25 6.53
N VAL A 491 -13.93 -8.17 5.88
CA VAL A 491 -14.36 -9.43 6.45
C VAL A 491 -13.33 -10.49 6.09
N ARG A 492 -12.77 -11.18 7.10
CA ARG A 492 -11.62 -12.08 6.88
C ARG A 492 -12.00 -13.54 6.77
N ASP A 493 -11.20 -14.33 6.05
CA ASP A 493 -11.21 -15.80 6.11
C ASP A 493 -12.61 -16.42 5.92
N ILE A 494 -13.39 -15.94 4.96
CA ILE A 494 -14.72 -16.49 4.68
C ILE A 494 -14.54 -17.79 3.89
N VAL A 495 -14.93 -18.92 4.48
CA VAL A 495 -14.84 -20.24 3.82
C VAL A 495 -16.02 -20.51 2.90
N LEU A 496 -15.93 -21.55 2.06
CA LEU A 496 -17.01 -21.95 1.14
C LEU A 496 -18.36 -22.07 1.86
N GLY A 497 -19.37 -21.38 1.31
CA GLY A 497 -20.75 -21.41 1.80
C GLY A 497 -21.00 -20.59 3.07
N GLU A 498 -19.95 -20.13 3.76
CA GLU A 498 -20.06 -19.30 4.95
C GLU A 498 -20.64 -17.94 4.62
N LYS A 499 -21.59 -17.50 5.46
CA LYS A 499 -22.22 -16.19 5.41
C LYS A 499 -21.91 -15.44 6.70
N ARG A 500 -21.27 -14.27 6.59
CA ARG A 500 -20.98 -13.38 7.72
C ARG A 500 -21.76 -12.08 7.59
N THR A 501 -22.12 -11.50 8.73
CA THR A 501 -22.69 -10.15 8.78
C THR A 501 -21.57 -9.19 9.15
N ALA A 502 -21.48 -8.09 8.41
CA ALA A 502 -20.54 -7.02 8.62
C ALA A 502 -21.28 -5.70 8.82
N GLU A 503 -20.75 -4.86 9.69
CA GLU A 503 -21.33 -3.57 10.02
C GLU A 503 -20.64 -2.48 9.20
N LEU A 504 -21.45 -1.67 8.52
CA LEU A 504 -21.00 -0.46 7.84
C LEU A 504 -21.56 0.75 8.58
N GLU A 505 -20.68 1.49 9.23
CA GLU A 505 -21.04 2.68 10.01
C GLU A 505 -20.90 3.95 9.17
N MET A 506 -21.93 4.80 9.20
CA MET A 506 -21.94 6.12 8.57
C MET A 506 -22.15 7.20 9.63
N THR A 507 -21.51 8.34 9.46
CA THR A 507 -21.69 9.52 10.33
C THR A 507 -22.44 10.63 9.60
N LEU A 508 -22.94 11.62 10.33
CA LEU A 508 -23.54 12.83 9.74
C LEU A 508 -22.55 13.54 8.80
N GLY A 509 -21.25 13.52 9.11
CA GLY A 509 -20.18 14.04 8.26
C GLY A 509 -20.06 13.32 6.92
N THR A 510 -20.29 12.00 6.87
CA THR A 510 -20.29 11.24 5.60
C THR A 510 -21.48 11.61 4.69
N LEU A 511 -22.60 12.03 5.29
CA LEU A 511 -23.80 12.49 4.57
C LEU A 511 -23.70 13.96 4.15
N ALA A 512 -22.93 14.76 4.87
CA ALA A 512 -22.80 16.19 4.64
C ALA A 512 -22.08 16.52 3.32
N ARG A 513 -22.26 17.76 2.86
CA ARG A 513 -21.54 18.37 1.74
C ARG A 513 -21.03 19.75 2.15
N VAL A 514 -20.14 20.30 1.32
CA VAL A 514 -19.56 21.62 1.55
C VAL A 514 -20.29 22.67 0.71
N ASP A 515 -20.66 23.79 1.33
CA ASP A 515 -21.27 24.94 0.66
C ASP A 515 -20.22 25.87 0.01
N GLU A 516 -20.67 26.95 -0.64
CA GLU A 516 -19.79 27.86 -1.39
C GLU A 516 -18.81 28.66 -0.52
N VAL A 517 -19.13 28.84 0.78
CA VAL A 517 -18.27 29.56 1.73
C VAL A 517 -17.43 28.61 2.60
N GLY A 518 -17.55 27.30 2.36
CA GLY A 518 -16.72 26.27 2.98
C GLY A 518 -17.37 25.52 4.14
N ASN A 519 -18.60 25.84 4.54
CA ASN A 519 -19.25 25.17 5.68
C ASN A 519 -19.56 23.71 5.35
N THR A 520 -19.41 22.82 6.34
CA THR A 520 -19.91 21.45 6.24
C THR A 520 -21.38 21.44 6.61
N VAL A 521 -22.25 21.07 5.68
CA VAL A 521 -23.71 21.20 5.80
C VAL A 521 -24.40 19.88 5.49
N LEU A 522 -25.31 19.48 6.37
CA LEU A 522 -26.24 18.39 6.13
C LEU A 522 -27.46 18.95 5.41
N TYR A 523 -27.77 18.40 4.23
CA TYR A 523 -28.81 18.92 3.35
C TYR A 523 -30.04 18.01 3.31
N PRO A 524 -31.25 18.56 3.23
CA PRO A 524 -32.41 17.77 2.85
C PRO A 524 -32.24 17.30 1.39
N GLY A 525 -32.76 16.12 1.07
CA GLY A 525 -32.66 15.56 -0.28
C GLY A 525 -32.82 14.05 -0.32
N LYS A 526 -32.57 13.49 -1.50
CA LYS A 526 -32.58 12.04 -1.73
C LYS A 526 -31.17 11.50 -1.61
N TYR A 527 -30.99 10.48 -0.79
CA TYR A 527 -29.73 9.79 -0.55
C TYR A 527 -29.88 8.33 -0.93
N GLU A 528 -28.82 7.75 -1.46
CA GLU A 528 -28.77 6.34 -1.83
C GLU A 528 -27.41 5.76 -1.47
N VAL A 529 -27.41 4.58 -0.85
CA VAL A 529 -26.21 3.82 -0.54
C VAL A 529 -26.17 2.59 -1.45
N GLY A 530 -25.12 2.49 -2.28
CA GLY A 530 -24.83 1.33 -3.10
C GLY A 530 -23.71 0.49 -2.50
N LEU A 531 -23.87 -0.84 -2.51
CA LEU A 531 -22.85 -1.80 -2.09
C LEU A 531 -21.90 -2.14 -3.24
N ASP A 532 -20.62 -1.89 -3.02
CA ASP A 532 -19.51 -2.20 -3.93
C ASP A 532 -19.49 -1.35 -5.23
N VAL A 533 -18.45 -1.53 -6.04
CA VAL A 533 -18.17 -0.76 -7.26
C VAL A 533 -19.22 -0.97 -8.34
N ASP A 534 -19.53 -2.23 -8.64
CA ASP A 534 -20.52 -2.64 -9.66
C ASP A 534 -21.97 -2.59 -9.15
N VAL A 535 -22.16 -2.07 -7.94
CA VAL A 535 -23.42 -1.91 -7.22
C VAL A 535 -24.31 -3.16 -7.24
N MET A 536 -24.04 -4.05 -6.29
CA MET A 536 -24.81 -5.30 -6.12
C MET A 536 -26.21 -5.05 -5.54
N GLU A 537 -26.35 -4.05 -4.66
CA GLU A 537 -27.63 -3.67 -4.05
C GLU A 537 -27.63 -2.17 -3.71
N ARG A 538 -28.81 -1.54 -3.67
CA ARG A 538 -29.00 -0.13 -3.30
C ARG A 538 -30.09 0.01 -2.25
N VAL A 539 -29.87 0.92 -1.30
CA VAL A 539 -30.91 1.36 -0.37
C VAL A 539 -31.02 2.88 -0.38
N GLY A 540 -32.23 3.38 -0.62
CA GLY A 540 -32.51 4.81 -0.72
C GLY A 540 -33.28 5.33 0.50
N PHE A 541 -32.94 6.52 0.97
CA PHE A 541 -33.64 7.24 2.04
C PHE A 541 -33.70 8.74 1.74
N LYS A 542 -34.43 9.50 2.55
CA LYS A 542 -34.52 10.96 2.42
C LYS A 542 -34.17 11.65 3.74
N LEU A 543 -33.38 12.71 3.66
CA LEU A 543 -33.29 13.69 4.72
C LEU A 543 -34.30 14.81 4.45
N VAL A 544 -35.02 15.23 5.48
CA VAL A 544 -36.06 16.27 5.38
C VAL A 544 -35.82 17.38 6.41
N ASP A 545 -36.67 18.41 6.34
CA ASP A 545 -36.58 19.69 7.06
C ASP A 545 -35.48 20.63 6.51
N GLU A 546 -35.03 21.57 7.33
CA GLU A 546 -34.04 22.57 6.95
C GLU A 546 -32.62 21.99 7.00
N LYS A 547 -31.76 22.48 6.10
CA LYS A 547 -30.33 22.18 6.14
C LYS A 547 -29.72 22.69 7.45
N VAL A 548 -28.72 21.99 7.98
CA VAL A 548 -28.00 22.37 9.20
C VAL A 548 -26.49 22.35 8.95
N ALA A 549 -25.79 23.40 9.36
CA ALA A 549 -24.33 23.41 9.36
C ALA A 549 -23.83 22.53 10.51
N LEU A 550 -23.03 21.52 10.18
CA LEU A 550 -22.34 20.67 11.14
C LEU A 550 -21.02 21.31 11.60
N ASP A 551 -20.39 22.08 10.72
CA ASP A 551 -19.16 22.82 10.97
C ASP A 551 -19.16 24.13 10.16
N LEU A 552 -18.80 25.23 10.81
CA LEU A 552 -18.77 26.57 10.22
C LEU A 552 -17.34 26.91 9.82
N TRP A 553 -17.13 27.20 8.53
CA TRP A 553 -15.81 27.50 8.03
C TRP A 553 -15.40 28.95 8.36
N PRO A 554 -14.24 29.16 9.01
CA PRO A 554 -13.78 30.50 9.33
C PRO A 554 -13.51 31.28 8.05
N GLN A 555 -14.15 32.44 7.93
CA GLN A 555 -13.95 33.32 6.78
C GLN A 555 -12.65 34.13 6.97
N PRO A 556 -11.92 34.45 5.89
CA PRO A 556 -10.76 35.32 5.96
C PRO A 556 -11.13 36.61 6.68
N LYS A 557 -10.25 37.08 7.58
CA LYS A 557 -10.40 38.44 8.10
C LYS A 557 -10.32 39.37 6.90
N VAL A 558 -11.31 40.26 6.75
CA VAL A 558 -11.25 41.31 5.74
C VAL A 558 -10.09 42.21 6.14
N GLU A 559 -8.91 41.99 5.55
CA GLU A 559 -7.85 42.96 5.58
C GLU A 559 -8.35 44.15 4.77
N VAL A 560 -8.74 45.22 5.47
CA VAL A 560 -8.95 46.52 4.84
C VAL A 560 -7.57 46.96 4.37
N LEU A 561 -7.27 46.64 3.11
CA LEU A 561 -6.05 47.07 2.41
C LEU A 561 -5.92 48.59 2.40
#